data_AF-A0A3C1NC71-F1
#
_entry.id   AF-A0A3C1NC71-F1
#
_cell.length_a   1.000
_cell.length_b   1.000
_cell.length_c   1.000
_cell.angle_alpha   90.00
_cell.angle_beta   90.00
_cell.angle_gamma   90.00
#
_symmetry.space_group_name_H-M   'P 1'
#
loop_
_entity.id
_entity.type
_entity.pdbx_description
1 polymer ?
#
loop_
_entity_poly.entity_id
_entity_poly.type
_entity_poly.pdbx_seq_one_letter_code
_entity_poly.pdbx_strand_id
1 'polypeptide(L)'
;MRLFSILLRVFALMATLTLAQAQAPSPRAALVIGNADYSFGSLRNPVNDAEAMAKSLGEAGFDVMVATDADQGAMEKAIHAFGAKLKAKGGVGLFYFSGHGAQINGENYLIPVSLTSAEEIKNGLVSATEIVDAMAGAHNGLNIVILDACRNNPMDPNGAHGLSRIDSNASLFVSYTTSPGSVALDGAGHNSPYTKYLSEWIATPNLSIEDTFKRTLKGVYQDTHGEQTPWISSTFFGDLVFRPEGAEAEEEDQQAGEAEQRATVPTLTGVYRASGTNPSGSQYTGMVALAEDNEDFKLTWWIGKDVGDSEYEGEGSFAGNLLTVNWGSTTPIVYALADDGSLTGLWDGGHGEETLTPEQ
;
A
#
# COMPACT_ATOMS: atom_id res chain seq x y z
N MET A 1 61.39 -7.47 30.48
CA MET A 1 60.74 -6.55 29.52
C MET A 1 60.27 -7.21 28.23
N ARG A 2 60.94 -8.24 27.66
CA ARG A 2 60.50 -8.87 26.38
C ARG A 2 59.31 -9.84 26.48
N LEU A 3 59.07 -10.48 27.64
CA LEU A 3 57.89 -11.37 27.81
C LEU A 3 56.58 -10.62 28.05
N PHE A 4 56.63 -9.44 28.66
CA PHE A 4 55.43 -8.60 28.91
C PHE A 4 54.88 -8.00 27.61
N SER A 5 55.75 -7.78 26.61
CA SER A 5 55.41 -7.28 25.28
C SER A 5 54.76 -8.33 24.38
N ILE A 6 54.91 -9.63 24.68
CA ILE A 6 54.35 -10.73 23.89
C ILE A 6 52.94 -11.05 24.37
N LEU A 7 52.69 -11.05 25.69
CA LEU A 7 51.35 -11.23 26.27
C LEU A 7 50.40 -10.08 25.91
N LEU A 8 50.89 -8.84 25.80
CA LEU A 8 50.09 -7.69 25.36
C LEU A 8 49.74 -7.75 23.86
N ARG A 9 50.56 -8.44 23.04
CA ARG A 9 50.30 -8.61 21.61
C ARG A 9 49.38 -9.79 21.30
N VAL A 10 49.34 -10.81 22.16
CA VAL A 10 48.38 -11.92 22.04
C VAL A 10 46.99 -11.49 22.51
N PHE A 11 46.88 -10.62 23.52
CA PHE A 11 45.59 -10.05 23.94
C PHE A 11 45.04 -9.03 22.93
N ALA A 12 45.92 -8.27 22.26
CA ALA A 12 45.52 -7.36 21.18
C ALA A 12 45.16 -8.06 19.85
N LEU A 13 45.47 -9.36 19.70
CA LEU A 13 45.08 -10.16 18.53
C LEU A 13 43.76 -10.94 18.75
N MET A 14 43.22 -10.93 19.97
CA MET A 14 41.94 -11.57 20.32
C MET A 14 40.75 -10.60 20.37
N ALA A 15 40.98 -9.31 20.11
CA ALA A 15 40.01 -8.26 20.42
C ALA A 15 39.24 -7.66 19.22
N THR A 16 39.43 -8.14 17.99
CA THR A 16 38.69 -7.60 16.81
C THR A 16 38.30 -8.69 15.82
N LEU A 17 37.59 -9.72 16.28
CA LEU A 17 36.65 -10.46 15.43
C LEU A 17 35.25 -10.27 16.00
N THR A 18 34.74 -9.04 15.95
CA THR A 18 33.31 -8.83 15.84
C THR A 18 32.93 -9.31 14.45
N LEU A 19 32.52 -10.58 14.34
CA LEU A 19 31.72 -11.03 13.22
C LEU A 19 30.52 -10.09 13.19
N ALA A 20 30.48 -9.17 12.22
CA ALA A 20 29.25 -8.52 11.83
C ALA A 20 28.29 -9.66 11.47
N GLN A 21 27.41 -10.01 12.40
CA GLN A 21 26.29 -10.87 12.08
C GLN A 21 25.43 -10.02 11.17
N ALA A 22 25.54 -10.24 9.86
CA ALA A 22 24.55 -9.74 8.92
C ALA A 22 23.19 -10.20 9.46
N GLN A 23 22.39 -9.25 9.94
CA GLN A 23 21.05 -9.53 10.44
C GLN A 23 20.33 -10.22 9.28
N ALA A 24 19.89 -11.46 9.49
CA ALA A 24 19.16 -12.16 8.44
C ALA A 24 17.96 -11.28 8.05
N PRO A 25 17.69 -11.09 6.75
CA PRO A 25 16.59 -10.25 6.31
C PRO A 25 15.29 -10.72 6.98
N SER A 26 14.50 -9.76 7.46
CA SER A 26 13.21 -10.03 8.12
C SER A 26 12.39 -11.00 7.27
N PRO A 27 11.87 -12.11 7.84
CA PRO A 27 11.11 -13.08 7.08
C PRO A 27 9.93 -12.44 6.35
N ARG A 28 9.71 -12.86 5.10
CA ARG A 28 8.62 -12.36 4.26
C ARG A 28 7.82 -13.55 3.76
N ALA A 29 6.51 -13.55 3.97
CA ALA A 29 5.63 -14.59 3.47
C ALA A 29 4.45 -13.98 2.74
N ALA A 30 4.03 -14.59 1.64
CA ALA A 30 2.88 -14.15 0.89
C ALA A 30 1.88 -15.29 0.64
N LEU A 31 0.59 -14.97 0.63
CA LEU A 31 -0.47 -15.80 0.10
C LEU A 31 -1.12 -15.06 -1.07
N VAL A 32 -1.11 -15.68 -2.24
CA VAL A 32 -1.63 -15.14 -3.50
C VAL A 32 -2.74 -16.07 -3.99
N ILE A 33 -3.93 -15.54 -4.18
CA ILE A 33 -5.10 -16.30 -4.66
C ILE A 33 -5.64 -15.65 -5.93
N GLY A 34 -5.84 -16.45 -6.98
CA GLY A 34 -6.43 -16.02 -8.25
C GLY A 34 -7.59 -16.92 -8.66
N ASN A 35 -8.81 -16.42 -8.58
CA ASN A 35 -10.01 -17.18 -8.94
C ASN A 35 -10.61 -16.62 -10.23
N ALA A 36 -10.69 -17.46 -11.26
CA ALA A 36 -11.16 -17.10 -12.59
C ALA A 36 -12.33 -17.96 -13.06
N ASP A 37 -12.35 -19.27 -12.78
CA ASP A 37 -13.29 -20.23 -13.38
C ASP A 37 -14.63 -20.34 -12.64
N TYR A 38 -15.35 -19.22 -12.55
CA TYR A 38 -16.67 -19.17 -11.93
C TYR A 38 -17.78 -19.72 -12.84
N SER A 39 -18.66 -20.57 -12.30
CA SER A 39 -19.78 -21.14 -13.06
C SER A 39 -20.78 -20.11 -13.59
N PHE A 40 -20.82 -18.92 -13.00
CA PHE A 40 -21.72 -17.82 -13.37
C PHE A 40 -21.07 -16.75 -14.27
N GLY A 41 -19.82 -16.97 -14.67
CA GLY A 41 -19.10 -16.08 -15.59
C GLY A 41 -17.62 -16.03 -15.27
N SER A 42 -16.79 -16.70 -16.06
CA SER A 42 -15.35 -16.74 -15.83
C SER A 42 -14.71 -15.36 -16.06
N LEU A 43 -13.72 -15.03 -15.23
CA LEU A 43 -12.87 -13.85 -15.38
C LEU A 43 -11.64 -14.22 -16.21
N ARG A 44 -11.08 -13.27 -16.99
CA ARG A 44 -9.99 -13.60 -17.90
C ARG A 44 -8.64 -13.63 -17.21
N ASN A 45 -8.39 -12.70 -16.29
CA ASN A 45 -7.04 -12.39 -15.82
C ASN A 45 -6.64 -12.90 -14.42
N PRO A 46 -7.53 -13.30 -13.48
CA PRO A 46 -7.11 -13.60 -12.10
C PRO A 46 -6.03 -14.66 -11.92
N VAL A 47 -6.00 -15.71 -12.76
CA VAL A 47 -4.93 -16.71 -12.73
C VAL A 47 -3.60 -16.12 -13.19
N ASN A 48 -3.60 -15.35 -14.28
CA ASN A 48 -2.38 -14.68 -14.76
C ASN A 48 -1.89 -13.63 -13.74
N ASP A 49 -2.83 -12.92 -13.11
CA ASP A 49 -2.53 -11.95 -12.08
C ASP A 49 -1.82 -12.59 -10.88
N ALA A 50 -2.35 -13.73 -10.41
CA ALA A 50 -1.74 -14.49 -9.33
C ALA A 50 -0.33 -14.98 -9.70
N GLU A 51 -0.10 -15.45 -10.93
CA GLU A 51 1.21 -15.86 -11.40
C GLU A 51 2.20 -14.68 -11.46
N ALA A 52 1.77 -13.52 -11.99
CA ALA A 52 2.58 -12.32 -12.09
C ALA A 52 2.99 -11.78 -10.70
N MET A 53 2.03 -11.74 -9.77
CA MET A 53 2.28 -11.35 -8.38
C MET A 53 3.20 -12.33 -7.68
N ALA A 54 2.96 -13.64 -7.81
CA ALA A 54 3.79 -14.65 -7.19
C ALA A 54 5.25 -14.57 -7.67
N LYS A 55 5.46 -14.34 -8.97
CA LYS A 55 6.78 -14.12 -9.55
C LYS A 55 7.45 -12.87 -8.96
N SER A 56 6.77 -11.72 -8.99
CA SER A 56 7.34 -10.45 -8.51
C SER A 56 7.67 -10.48 -7.01
N LEU A 57 6.76 -11.05 -6.20
CA LEU A 57 6.97 -11.23 -4.77
C LEU A 57 8.09 -12.23 -4.46
N GLY A 58 8.20 -13.32 -5.22
CA GLY A 58 9.31 -14.27 -5.10
C GLY A 58 10.66 -13.62 -5.39
N GLU A 59 10.74 -12.79 -6.42
CA GLU A 59 11.93 -11.97 -6.72
C GLU A 59 12.22 -10.91 -5.64
N ALA A 60 11.19 -10.48 -4.91
CA ALA A 60 11.28 -9.59 -3.74
C ALA A 60 11.58 -10.34 -2.41
N GLY A 61 11.89 -11.63 -2.47
CA GLY A 61 12.31 -12.44 -1.33
C GLY A 61 11.17 -12.96 -0.46
N PHE A 62 9.92 -12.92 -0.93
CA PHE A 62 8.79 -13.54 -0.22
C PHE A 62 8.78 -15.06 -0.40
N ASP A 63 8.44 -15.76 0.67
CA ASP A 63 8.11 -17.18 0.68
C ASP A 63 6.63 -17.35 0.28
N VAL A 64 6.38 -17.35 -1.04
CA VAL A 64 5.04 -17.24 -1.65
C VAL A 64 4.29 -18.58 -1.67
N MET A 65 3.03 -18.55 -1.22
CA MET A 65 2.03 -19.59 -1.38
C MET A 65 1.00 -19.14 -2.43
N VAL A 66 0.68 -19.99 -3.41
CA VAL A 66 -0.26 -19.67 -4.50
C VAL A 66 -1.41 -20.65 -4.50
N ALA A 67 -2.63 -20.15 -4.68
CA ALA A 67 -3.81 -20.95 -4.99
C ALA A 67 -4.57 -20.33 -6.16
N THR A 68 -5.01 -21.15 -7.11
CA THR A 68 -5.77 -20.71 -8.28
C THR A 68 -7.06 -21.51 -8.37
N ASP A 69 -8.15 -20.85 -8.78
CA ASP A 69 -9.49 -21.46 -8.89
C ASP A 69 -9.85 -22.28 -7.65
N ALA A 70 -9.64 -21.66 -6.49
CA ALA A 70 -9.81 -22.29 -5.19
C ALA A 70 -11.29 -22.30 -4.78
N ASP A 71 -11.77 -23.47 -4.36
CA ASP A 71 -13.02 -23.60 -3.61
C ASP A 71 -12.85 -23.07 -2.18
N GLN A 72 -13.97 -23.01 -1.44
CA GLN A 72 -13.98 -22.47 -0.08
C GLN A 72 -12.96 -23.18 0.84
N GLY A 73 -12.97 -24.52 0.82
CA GLY A 73 -12.10 -25.31 1.69
C GLY A 73 -10.62 -25.16 1.34
N ALA A 74 -10.30 -25.02 0.05
CA ALA A 74 -8.94 -24.72 -0.41
C ALA A 74 -8.47 -23.34 0.05
N MET A 75 -9.34 -22.32 -0.05
CA MET A 75 -9.05 -20.96 0.44
C MET A 75 -8.82 -20.94 1.96
N GLU A 76 -9.75 -21.48 2.74
CA GLU A 76 -9.64 -21.55 4.22
C GLU A 76 -8.36 -22.29 4.65
N LYS A 77 -8.07 -23.43 4.00
CA LYS A 77 -6.84 -24.19 4.27
C LYS A 77 -5.58 -23.37 3.95
N ALA A 78 -5.58 -22.63 2.84
CA ALA A 78 -4.45 -21.78 2.46
C ALA A 78 -4.25 -20.62 3.45
N ILE A 79 -5.35 -19.98 3.90
CA ILE A 79 -5.34 -18.90 4.90
C ILE A 79 -4.81 -19.40 6.25
N HIS A 80 -5.29 -20.55 6.72
CA HIS A 80 -4.79 -21.15 7.95
C HIS A 80 -3.31 -21.51 7.87
N ALA A 81 -2.87 -22.11 6.76
CA ALA A 81 -1.47 -22.44 6.54
C ALA A 81 -0.59 -21.18 6.48
N PHE A 82 -1.08 -20.12 5.85
CA PHE A 82 -0.41 -18.82 5.80
C PHE A 82 -0.29 -18.18 7.19
N GLY A 83 -1.37 -18.11 7.97
CA GLY A 83 -1.34 -17.62 9.34
C GLY A 83 -0.41 -18.42 10.25
N ALA A 84 -0.36 -19.74 10.12
CA ALA A 84 0.57 -20.59 10.85
C ALA A 84 2.03 -20.30 10.47
N LYS A 85 2.31 -20.05 9.18
CA LYS A 85 3.64 -19.69 8.68
C LYS A 85 4.10 -18.33 9.22
N LEU A 86 3.20 -17.35 9.24
CA LEU A 86 3.46 -16.03 9.82
C LEU A 86 3.74 -16.15 11.33
N LYS A 87 2.92 -16.89 12.09
CA LYS A 87 3.16 -17.13 13.53
C LYS A 87 4.52 -17.77 13.82
N ALA A 88 5.02 -18.60 12.91
CA ALA A 88 6.29 -19.29 13.08
C ALA A 88 7.52 -18.42 12.75
N LYS A 89 7.39 -17.48 11.80
CA LYS A 89 8.52 -16.70 11.27
C LYS A 89 8.47 -15.20 11.58
N GLY A 90 7.29 -14.64 11.82
CA GLY A 90 7.07 -13.19 11.95
C GLY A 90 7.43 -12.43 10.66
N GLY A 91 7.68 -11.12 10.81
CA GLY A 91 8.19 -10.27 9.74
C GLY A 91 7.10 -9.58 8.92
N VAL A 92 7.09 -9.76 7.59
CA VAL A 92 6.13 -9.16 6.66
C VAL A 92 5.19 -10.23 6.12
N GLY A 93 3.89 -10.05 6.34
CA GLY A 93 2.84 -10.85 5.72
C GLY A 93 2.21 -10.08 4.57
N LEU A 94 2.05 -10.71 3.39
CA LEU A 94 1.30 -10.13 2.28
C LEU A 94 0.21 -11.08 1.80
N PHE A 95 -1.03 -10.60 1.75
CA PHE A 95 -2.15 -11.28 1.12
C PHE A 95 -2.54 -10.56 -0.16
N TYR A 96 -2.70 -11.32 -1.24
CA TYR A 96 -3.19 -10.83 -2.53
C TYR A 96 -4.33 -11.71 -3.01
N PHE A 97 -5.43 -11.10 -3.45
CA PHE A 97 -6.53 -11.79 -4.10
C PHE A 97 -6.92 -11.10 -5.41
N SER A 98 -7.07 -11.88 -6.48
CA SER A 98 -7.75 -11.49 -7.72
C SER A 98 -8.94 -12.40 -7.99
N GLY A 99 -10.10 -11.83 -8.33
CA GLY A 99 -11.33 -12.58 -8.59
C GLY A 99 -12.61 -11.81 -8.30
N HIS A 100 -13.72 -12.51 -8.04
CA HIS A 100 -14.95 -11.88 -7.57
C HIS A 100 -14.92 -11.63 -6.06
N GLY A 101 -15.36 -10.44 -5.67
CA GLY A 101 -15.57 -10.06 -4.28
C GLY A 101 -16.96 -9.47 -4.08
N ALA A 102 -17.44 -9.51 -2.84
CA ALA A 102 -18.72 -8.92 -2.45
C ALA A 102 -18.58 -8.15 -1.14
N GLN A 103 -19.37 -7.09 -1.00
CA GLN A 103 -19.60 -6.45 0.29
C GLN A 103 -21.02 -6.76 0.76
N ILE A 104 -21.15 -7.25 1.98
CA ILE A 104 -22.44 -7.56 2.60
C ILE A 104 -22.46 -6.97 3.99
N ASN A 105 -23.41 -6.06 4.26
CA ASN A 105 -23.56 -5.39 5.56
C ASN A 105 -22.29 -4.71 6.08
N GLY A 106 -21.48 -4.14 5.18
CA GLY A 106 -20.23 -3.48 5.54
C GLY A 106 -19.04 -4.43 5.74
N GLU A 107 -19.18 -5.74 5.49
CA GLU A 107 -18.07 -6.71 5.54
C GLU A 107 -17.64 -7.12 4.13
N ASN A 108 -16.34 -7.36 3.97
CA ASN A 108 -15.72 -7.75 2.70
C ASN A 108 -15.59 -9.27 2.61
N TYR A 109 -16.00 -9.82 1.46
CA TYR A 109 -15.96 -11.25 1.20
C TYR A 109 -15.31 -11.55 -0.15
N LEU A 110 -14.54 -12.63 -0.18
CA LEU A 110 -13.98 -13.23 -1.38
C LEU A 110 -14.89 -14.38 -1.81
N ILE A 111 -15.10 -14.53 -3.12
CA ILE A 111 -15.99 -15.57 -3.68
C ILE A 111 -15.13 -16.73 -4.22
N PRO A 112 -15.27 -17.94 -3.64
CA PRO A 112 -14.71 -19.18 -4.21
C PRO A 112 -15.34 -19.59 -5.55
N VAL A 113 -14.61 -20.33 -6.38
CA VAL A 113 -15.12 -20.78 -7.70
C VAL A 113 -16.21 -21.85 -7.63
N SER A 114 -16.31 -22.57 -6.52
CA SER A 114 -17.22 -23.71 -6.35
C SER A 114 -18.69 -23.33 -6.10
N LEU A 115 -19.00 -22.04 -6.03
CA LEU A 115 -20.33 -21.56 -5.62
C LEU A 115 -21.24 -21.41 -6.84
N THR A 116 -22.29 -22.22 -6.90
CA THR A 116 -23.13 -22.35 -8.11
C THR A 116 -24.50 -21.70 -7.96
N SER A 117 -24.94 -21.44 -6.73
CA SER A 117 -26.24 -20.86 -6.44
C SER A 117 -26.17 -19.71 -5.44
N ALA A 118 -27.22 -18.89 -5.49
CA ALA A 118 -27.45 -17.80 -4.58
C ALA A 118 -27.35 -18.18 -3.08
N GLU A 119 -27.88 -19.35 -2.75
CA GLU A 119 -27.93 -19.85 -1.39
C GLU A 119 -26.59 -20.46 -0.95
N GLU A 120 -25.85 -21.09 -1.86
CA GLU A 120 -24.47 -21.54 -1.63
C GLU A 120 -23.54 -20.35 -1.42
N ILE A 121 -23.67 -19.29 -2.22
CA ILE A 121 -22.87 -18.07 -2.06
C ILE A 121 -23.04 -17.54 -0.64
N LYS A 122 -24.26 -17.37 -0.13
CA LYS A 122 -24.47 -16.86 1.24
C LYS A 122 -23.76 -17.65 2.35
N ASN A 123 -23.51 -18.95 2.14
CA ASN A 123 -22.91 -19.83 3.16
C ASN A 123 -21.45 -20.18 2.87
N GLY A 124 -20.94 -19.86 1.69
CA GLY A 124 -19.61 -20.27 1.23
C GLY A 124 -18.63 -19.14 0.94
N LEU A 125 -18.96 -17.91 1.34
CA LEU A 125 -18.05 -16.76 1.26
C LEU A 125 -16.91 -16.88 2.25
N VAL A 126 -15.73 -16.40 1.85
CA VAL A 126 -14.57 -16.28 2.73
C VAL A 126 -14.43 -14.83 3.16
N SER A 127 -14.39 -14.56 4.47
CA SER A 127 -14.29 -13.19 4.98
C SER A 127 -12.87 -12.64 4.80
N ALA A 128 -12.75 -11.41 4.29
CA ALA A 128 -11.47 -10.71 4.28
C ALA A 128 -10.98 -10.36 5.70
N THR A 129 -11.91 -10.19 6.64
CA THR A 129 -11.61 -9.95 8.06
C THR A 129 -10.92 -11.17 8.69
N GLU A 130 -11.32 -12.40 8.32
CA GLU A 130 -10.65 -13.62 8.79
C GLU A 130 -9.17 -13.68 8.36
N ILE A 131 -8.88 -13.22 7.15
CA ILE A 131 -7.51 -13.13 6.63
C ILE A 131 -6.69 -12.11 7.44
N VAL A 132 -7.28 -10.94 7.70
CA VAL A 132 -6.65 -9.88 8.48
C VAL A 132 -6.40 -10.34 9.91
N ASP A 133 -7.35 -11.04 10.53
CA ASP A 133 -7.22 -11.60 11.88
C ASP A 133 -6.13 -12.68 11.94
N ALA A 134 -6.05 -13.54 10.92
CA ALA A 134 -4.98 -14.54 10.82
C ALA A 134 -3.59 -13.90 10.73
N MET A 135 -3.47 -12.78 10.01
CA MET A 135 -2.25 -11.98 9.88
C MET A 135 -1.94 -11.18 11.15
N ALA A 136 -2.93 -10.53 11.76
CA ALA A 136 -2.79 -9.74 12.98
C ALA A 136 -2.39 -10.63 14.18
N GLY A 137 -3.00 -11.81 14.31
CA GLY A 137 -2.67 -12.80 15.34
C GLY A 137 -1.28 -13.42 15.22
N ALA A 138 -0.53 -13.12 14.14
CA ALA A 138 0.87 -13.49 14.01
C ALA A 138 1.85 -12.44 14.59
N HIS A 139 1.35 -11.25 14.96
CA HIS A 139 2.16 -10.14 15.48
C HIS A 139 3.34 -9.76 14.56
N ASN A 140 3.09 -9.78 13.24
CA ASN A 140 4.03 -9.31 12.22
C ASN A 140 4.32 -7.82 12.37
N GLY A 141 5.48 -7.37 11.90
CA GLY A 141 5.83 -5.95 11.85
C GLY A 141 5.06 -5.19 10.78
N LEU A 142 4.56 -5.89 9.76
CA LEU A 142 3.71 -5.34 8.70
C LEU A 142 2.85 -6.43 8.07
N ASN A 143 1.57 -6.12 7.89
CA ASN A 143 0.61 -6.90 7.12
C ASN A 143 0.14 -6.07 5.91
N ILE A 144 0.29 -6.61 4.71
CA ILE A 144 -0.17 -5.98 3.46
C ILE A 144 -1.34 -6.79 2.91
N VAL A 145 -2.47 -6.15 2.64
CA VAL A 145 -3.67 -6.80 2.06
C VAL A 145 -4.02 -6.09 0.77
N ILE A 146 -4.03 -6.83 -0.34
CA ILE A 146 -4.34 -6.31 -1.67
C ILE A 146 -5.53 -7.07 -2.24
N LEU A 147 -6.61 -6.35 -2.54
CA LEU A 147 -7.87 -6.93 -3.00
C LEU A 147 -8.21 -6.44 -4.42
N ASP A 148 -7.72 -7.17 -5.43
CA ASP A 148 -7.99 -6.97 -6.86
C ASP A 148 -9.26 -7.66 -7.33
N ALA A 149 -10.37 -7.28 -6.70
CA ALA A 149 -11.64 -7.96 -6.91
C ALA A 149 -12.67 -7.08 -7.64
N CYS A 150 -13.36 -7.68 -8.62
CA CYS A 150 -14.57 -7.08 -9.20
C CYS A 150 -15.68 -7.04 -8.15
N ARG A 151 -16.32 -5.88 -8.00
CA ARG A 151 -17.20 -5.52 -6.85
C ARG A 151 -18.68 -5.46 -7.21
N ASN A 152 -19.06 -6.24 -8.19
CA ASN A 152 -20.44 -6.52 -8.53
C ASN A 152 -20.88 -7.73 -7.70
N ASN A 153 -21.68 -7.51 -6.66
CA ASN A 153 -22.33 -8.61 -5.98
C ASN A 153 -23.29 -9.29 -6.99
N PRO A 154 -23.01 -10.50 -7.48
CA PRO A 154 -23.90 -11.13 -8.47
C PRO A 154 -25.28 -11.42 -7.89
N MET A 155 -25.42 -11.34 -6.56
CA MET A 155 -26.64 -11.59 -5.79
C MET A 155 -27.49 -10.36 -5.52
N ASP A 156 -26.88 -9.19 -5.54
CA ASP A 156 -27.56 -7.93 -5.31
C ASP A 156 -26.98 -6.86 -6.23
N PRO A 157 -27.41 -6.85 -7.51
CA PRO A 157 -26.95 -5.86 -8.48
C PRO A 157 -27.25 -4.42 -8.09
N ASN A 158 -28.15 -4.20 -7.11
CA ASN A 158 -28.57 -2.90 -6.62
C ASN A 158 -28.04 -2.59 -5.19
N GLY A 159 -27.22 -3.48 -4.63
CA GLY A 159 -26.65 -3.34 -3.30
C GLY A 159 -25.47 -2.35 -3.26
N ALA A 160 -24.87 -2.19 -2.08
CA ALA A 160 -23.69 -1.36 -1.94
C ALA A 160 -22.54 -1.88 -2.85
N HIS A 161 -22.03 -1.00 -3.70
CA HIS A 161 -20.87 -1.27 -4.54
C HIS A 161 -19.60 -0.90 -3.77
N GLY A 162 -18.50 -1.64 -3.93
CA GLY A 162 -17.26 -1.35 -3.20
C GLY A 162 -16.86 -2.40 -2.16
N LEU A 163 -15.68 -2.23 -1.57
CA LEU A 163 -15.24 -2.92 -0.36
C LEU A 163 -15.20 -1.89 0.78
N SER A 164 -15.54 -2.32 1.99
CA SER A 164 -15.43 -1.52 3.21
C SER A 164 -13.98 -1.34 3.62
N ARG A 165 -13.71 -0.30 4.41
CA ARG A 165 -12.47 -0.20 5.19
C ARG A 165 -12.38 -1.39 6.15
N ILE A 166 -11.16 -1.86 6.36
CA ILE A 166 -10.81 -2.89 7.35
C ILE A 166 -10.09 -2.16 8.48
N ASP A 167 -10.69 -2.13 9.67
CA ASP A 167 -10.09 -1.51 10.85
C ASP A 167 -9.32 -2.57 11.66
N SER A 168 -8.06 -2.27 12.03
CA SER A 168 -7.24 -3.17 12.86
C SER A 168 -6.24 -2.40 13.71
N ASN A 169 -5.96 -2.92 14.90
CA ASN A 169 -4.87 -2.42 15.77
C ASN A 169 -3.48 -2.95 15.35
N ALA A 170 -3.41 -3.78 14.30
CA ALA A 170 -2.16 -4.28 13.73
C ALA A 170 -1.54 -3.24 12.78
N SER A 171 -0.22 -3.33 12.56
CA SER A 171 0.47 -2.62 11.48
C SER A 171 -0.02 -3.15 10.13
N LEU A 172 -0.99 -2.47 9.53
CA LEU A 172 -1.75 -2.94 8.38
C LEU A 172 -1.68 -1.91 7.26
N PHE A 173 -1.42 -2.39 6.04
CA PHE A 173 -1.48 -1.63 4.79
C PHE A 173 -2.46 -2.34 3.86
N VAL A 174 -3.59 -1.72 3.56
CA VAL A 174 -4.60 -2.26 2.67
C VAL A 174 -4.64 -1.46 1.37
N SER A 175 -4.53 -2.13 0.24
CA SER A 175 -4.73 -1.52 -1.06
C SER A 175 -5.94 -2.13 -1.77
N TYR A 176 -6.81 -1.24 -2.20
CA TYR A 176 -8.07 -1.54 -2.84
C TYR A 176 -8.00 -1.09 -4.29
N THR A 177 -8.34 -1.96 -5.22
CA THR A 177 -8.10 -1.69 -6.65
C THR A 177 -9.07 -0.70 -7.28
N THR A 178 -10.11 -0.29 -6.55
CA THR A 178 -11.04 0.77 -6.97
C THR A 178 -11.71 1.44 -5.75
N SER A 179 -12.18 2.68 -5.90
CA SER A 179 -12.88 3.46 -4.86
C SER A 179 -14.10 2.69 -4.30
N PRO A 180 -14.53 2.96 -3.05
CA PRO A 180 -15.84 2.50 -2.57
C PRO A 180 -16.92 2.97 -3.56
N GLY A 181 -17.85 2.09 -3.95
CA GLY A 181 -18.87 2.42 -4.95
C GLY A 181 -18.55 2.00 -6.40
N SER A 182 -17.28 1.70 -6.73
CA SER A 182 -16.82 1.48 -8.11
C SER A 182 -16.39 0.03 -8.39
N VAL A 183 -16.26 -0.32 -9.67
CA VAL A 183 -15.89 -1.67 -10.15
C VAL A 183 -14.43 -1.69 -10.61
N ALA A 184 -13.69 -2.76 -10.30
CA ALA A 184 -12.35 -2.99 -10.84
C ALA A 184 -12.44 -3.58 -12.24
N LEU A 185 -11.63 -3.10 -13.17
CA LEU A 185 -11.59 -3.60 -14.54
C LEU A 185 -10.66 -4.81 -14.62
N ASP A 186 -11.16 -5.90 -15.20
CA ASP A 186 -10.33 -7.05 -15.60
C ASP A 186 -9.30 -6.63 -16.68
N GLY A 187 -9.55 -5.52 -17.39
CA GLY A 187 -8.68 -4.97 -18.44
C GLY A 187 -8.89 -5.65 -19.80
N ALA A 188 -8.00 -5.38 -20.75
CA ALA A 188 -7.95 -6.07 -22.06
C ALA A 188 -6.63 -6.83 -22.29
N GLY A 189 -5.64 -6.63 -21.42
CA GLY A 189 -4.32 -7.23 -21.51
C GLY A 189 -4.24 -8.59 -20.83
N HIS A 190 -3.01 -9.11 -20.73
CA HIS A 190 -2.70 -10.40 -20.10
C HIS A 190 -2.99 -10.43 -18.59
N ASN A 191 -2.81 -9.29 -17.92
CA ASN A 191 -3.10 -9.07 -16.50
C ASN A 191 -4.12 -7.93 -16.35
N SER A 192 -4.77 -7.84 -15.19
CA SER A 192 -5.53 -6.67 -14.79
C SER A 192 -4.65 -5.41 -14.81
N PRO A 193 -5.20 -4.21 -15.05
CA PRO A 193 -4.42 -2.97 -14.99
C PRO A 193 -3.69 -2.82 -13.66
N TYR A 194 -4.36 -3.18 -12.55
CA TYR A 194 -3.77 -3.07 -11.22
C TYR A 194 -2.57 -4.01 -11.05
N THR A 195 -2.71 -5.27 -11.41
CA THR A 195 -1.63 -6.25 -11.29
C THR A 195 -0.47 -5.98 -12.24
N LYS A 196 -0.76 -5.50 -13.46
CA LYS A 196 0.24 -5.04 -14.42
C LYS A 196 1.18 -4.02 -13.77
N TYR A 197 0.66 -2.93 -13.20
CA TYR A 197 1.50 -1.89 -12.60
C TYR A 197 2.10 -2.33 -11.27
N LEU A 198 1.33 -2.97 -10.38
CA LEU A 198 1.85 -3.34 -9.07
C LEU A 198 3.03 -4.32 -9.17
N SER A 199 2.90 -5.36 -10.00
CA SER A 199 3.97 -6.35 -10.17
C SER A 199 5.25 -5.74 -10.78
N GLU A 200 5.12 -4.74 -11.66
CA GLU A 200 6.24 -3.97 -12.22
C GLU A 200 6.96 -3.15 -11.14
N TRP A 201 6.22 -2.41 -10.31
CA TRP A 201 6.81 -1.55 -9.28
C TRP A 201 7.39 -2.35 -8.11
N ILE A 202 6.78 -3.48 -7.71
CA ILE A 202 7.37 -4.41 -6.74
C ILE A 202 8.71 -4.96 -7.26
N ALA A 203 8.82 -5.20 -8.57
CA ALA A 203 10.04 -5.71 -9.19
C ALA A 203 11.14 -4.64 -9.31
N THR A 204 10.83 -3.37 -9.09
CA THR A 204 11.78 -2.26 -9.19
C THR A 204 12.57 -2.10 -7.87
N PRO A 205 13.91 -2.11 -7.90
CA PRO A 205 14.71 -1.92 -6.70
C PRO A 205 14.53 -0.55 -6.04
N ASN A 206 14.75 -0.50 -4.72
CA ASN A 206 14.82 0.72 -3.91
C ASN A 206 13.58 1.63 -3.94
N LEU A 207 12.40 1.08 -4.27
CA LEU A 207 11.13 1.78 -4.06
C LEU A 207 10.58 1.51 -2.68
N SER A 208 10.22 2.57 -1.97
CA SER A 208 9.42 2.45 -0.75
C SER A 208 8.04 1.86 -1.07
N ILE A 209 7.35 1.34 -0.06
CA ILE A 209 5.99 0.84 -0.19
C ILE A 209 5.07 1.96 -0.72
N GLU A 210 5.21 3.18 -0.22
CA GLU A 210 4.45 4.36 -0.66
C GLU A 210 4.68 4.65 -2.13
N ASP A 211 5.94 4.71 -2.58
CA ASP A 211 6.27 4.96 -3.98
C ASP A 211 5.78 3.85 -4.90
N THR A 212 5.91 2.59 -4.45
CA THR A 212 5.40 1.43 -5.18
C THR A 212 3.91 1.56 -5.44
N PHE A 213 3.12 1.85 -4.40
CA PHE A 213 1.67 1.97 -4.53
C PHE A 213 1.25 3.28 -5.19
N LYS A 214 1.91 4.42 -4.94
CA LYS A 214 1.64 5.71 -5.61
C LYS A 214 1.79 5.58 -7.13
N ARG A 215 2.86 4.93 -7.59
CA ARG A 215 3.08 4.68 -9.03
C ARG A 215 2.08 3.66 -9.60
N THR A 216 1.69 2.66 -8.80
CA THR A 216 0.62 1.71 -9.17
C THR A 216 -0.70 2.45 -9.40
N LEU A 217 -1.14 3.27 -8.44
CA LEU A 217 -2.37 4.07 -8.52
C LEU A 217 -2.37 4.97 -9.76
N LYS A 218 -1.26 5.68 -10.00
CA LYS A 218 -1.09 6.53 -11.19
C LYS A 218 -1.20 5.74 -12.49
N GLY A 219 -0.50 4.60 -12.58
CA GLY A 219 -0.53 3.75 -13.77
C GLY A 219 -1.93 3.24 -14.08
N VAL A 220 -2.65 2.73 -13.07
CA VAL A 220 -4.03 2.23 -13.23
C VAL A 220 -4.96 3.34 -13.71
N TYR A 221 -4.92 4.50 -13.07
CA TYR A 221 -5.77 5.63 -13.45
C TYR A 221 -5.53 6.03 -14.91
N GLN A 222 -4.27 6.11 -15.35
CA GLN A 222 -3.91 6.47 -16.72
C GLN A 222 -4.32 5.42 -17.75
N ASP A 223 -4.07 4.13 -17.48
CA ASP A 223 -4.39 3.02 -18.39
C ASP A 223 -5.90 2.80 -18.54
N THR A 224 -6.64 3.10 -17.47
CA THR A 224 -8.11 3.00 -17.45
C THR A 224 -8.79 4.32 -17.79
N HIS A 225 -8.06 5.37 -18.15
CA HIS A 225 -8.60 6.70 -18.47
C HIS A 225 -9.52 7.27 -17.38
N GLY A 226 -9.21 6.95 -16.12
CA GLY A 226 -9.97 7.35 -14.93
C GLY A 226 -11.21 6.50 -14.63
N GLU A 227 -11.49 5.44 -15.38
CA GLU A 227 -12.58 4.51 -15.06
C GLU A 227 -12.32 3.73 -13.76
N GLN A 228 -11.05 3.54 -13.39
CA GLN A 228 -10.63 2.88 -12.17
C GLN A 228 -9.68 3.76 -11.35
N THR A 229 -10.08 4.07 -10.12
CA THR A 229 -9.29 4.86 -9.17
C THR A 229 -9.00 4.03 -7.93
N PRO A 230 -7.82 3.39 -7.84
CA PRO A 230 -7.45 2.62 -6.65
C PRO A 230 -7.23 3.53 -5.44
N TRP A 231 -7.34 2.97 -4.23
CA TRP A 231 -7.10 3.70 -2.99
C TRP A 231 -6.42 2.81 -1.94
N ILE A 232 -5.86 3.45 -0.93
CA ILE A 232 -5.04 2.83 0.10
C ILE A 232 -5.55 3.24 1.48
N SER A 233 -5.45 2.34 2.45
CA SER A 233 -5.62 2.60 3.87
C SER A 233 -4.44 1.99 4.62
N SER A 234 -3.79 2.74 5.50
CA SER A 234 -2.63 2.24 6.23
C SER A 234 -2.60 2.75 7.66
N THR A 235 -2.27 1.86 8.60
CA THR A 235 -1.88 2.16 9.99
C THR A 235 -0.38 1.92 10.21
N PHE A 236 0.36 1.56 9.16
CA PHE A 236 1.80 1.33 9.19
C PHE A 236 2.56 2.65 8.98
N PHE A 237 3.56 2.88 9.84
CA PHE A 237 4.42 4.09 9.85
C PHE A 237 5.92 3.75 9.74
N GLY A 238 6.26 2.51 9.40
CA GLY A 238 7.65 2.09 9.22
C GLY A 238 8.07 2.12 7.76
N ASP A 239 9.31 1.72 7.48
CA ASP A 239 9.82 1.62 6.12
C ASP A 239 9.70 0.19 5.59
N LEU A 240 9.30 0.07 4.32
CA LEU A 240 9.44 -1.18 3.57
C LEU A 240 9.92 -0.87 2.15
N VAL A 241 10.98 -1.55 1.75
CA VAL A 241 11.37 -1.68 0.34
C VAL A 241 11.14 -3.13 -0.09
N PHE A 242 10.35 -3.33 -1.15
CA PHE A 242 10.08 -4.68 -1.68
C PHE A 242 11.39 -5.32 -2.18
N ARG A 243 12.22 -4.57 -2.90
CA ARG A 243 13.51 -5.05 -3.41
C ARG A 243 14.64 -4.09 -3.04
N PRO A 244 15.32 -4.29 -1.89
CA PRO A 244 16.56 -3.55 -1.65
C PRO A 244 17.62 -3.97 -2.69
N GLU A 245 18.41 -3.03 -3.19
CA GLU A 245 19.56 -3.34 -4.05
C GLU A 245 20.61 -4.15 -3.27
N GLY A 246 21.51 -4.85 -3.98
CA GLY A 246 22.42 -5.86 -3.44
C GLY A 246 23.05 -5.48 -2.09
N ALA A 247 23.13 -6.46 -1.19
CA ALA A 247 23.67 -6.36 0.17
C ALA A 247 25.19 -6.07 0.26
N GLU A 248 25.73 -5.24 -0.64
CA GLU A 248 27.11 -4.76 -0.68
C GLU A 248 27.17 -3.28 -1.14
N ALA A 249 26.43 -2.41 -0.45
CA ALA A 249 26.63 -0.95 -0.33
C ALA A 249 25.43 -0.45 0.52
N GLU A 250 25.53 0.01 1.75
CA GLU A 250 26.62 0.64 2.47
C GLU A 250 26.36 0.49 3.98
N GLU A 251 27.37 -0.03 4.68
CA GLU A 251 27.73 0.46 5.99
C GLU A 251 28.18 1.93 5.83
N GLU A 252 27.25 2.88 5.76
CA GLU A 252 27.57 4.31 5.93
C GLU A 252 26.57 5.09 6.81
N ASP A 253 25.71 4.40 7.58
CA ASP A 253 24.86 5.08 8.60
C ASP A 253 25.08 4.56 10.04
N GLN A 254 26.30 4.12 10.35
CA GLN A 254 26.75 3.92 11.74
C GLN A 254 27.64 5.07 12.19
N GLN A 255 27.20 6.32 11.98
CA GLN A 255 27.64 7.48 12.77
C GLN A 255 26.48 8.47 13.00
N ALA A 256 25.36 7.99 13.53
CA ALA A 256 24.37 8.83 14.18
C ALA A 256 23.92 8.22 15.51
N GLY A 257 24.89 7.77 16.31
CA GLY A 257 24.69 7.63 17.74
C GLY A 257 24.83 8.99 18.42
N GLU A 258 23.81 9.37 19.20
CA GLU A 258 23.77 10.49 20.15
C GLU A 258 23.41 11.88 19.61
N ALA A 259 22.15 12.03 19.17
CA ALA A 259 21.35 13.21 19.51
C ALA A 259 19.85 12.89 19.45
N GLU A 260 19.35 12.08 20.39
CA GLU A 260 17.94 12.14 20.78
C GLU A 260 17.70 13.50 21.49
N GLN A 261 17.61 14.57 20.71
CA GLN A 261 16.79 15.71 21.08
C GLN A 261 15.48 15.52 20.34
N ARG A 262 14.38 15.40 21.10
CA ARG A 262 13.00 15.46 20.63
C ARG A 262 12.87 16.49 19.50
N ALA A 263 12.89 16.02 18.27
CA ALA A 263 12.40 16.78 17.14
C ALA A 263 10.89 16.92 17.39
N THR A 264 10.46 18.14 17.64
CA THR A 264 9.04 18.49 17.62
C THR A 264 8.53 18.14 16.23
N VAL A 265 7.58 17.19 16.17
CA VAL A 265 6.78 16.94 14.97
C VAL A 265 6.36 18.31 14.43
N PRO A 266 6.68 18.68 13.17
CA PRO A 266 6.20 19.94 12.62
C PRO A 266 4.68 19.93 12.76
N THR A 267 4.11 20.99 13.34
CA THR A 267 2.66 21.17 13.37
C THR A 267 2.18 21.20 11.93
N LEU A 268 1.54 20.11 11.48
CA LEU A 268 1.01 19.98 10.12
C LEU A 268 0.03 21.11 9.79
N THR A 269 -0.76 21.56 10.76
CA THR A 269 -1.69 22.68 10.56
C THR A 269 -0.91 23.99 10.42
N GLY A 270 -1.26 24.79 9.42
CA GLY A 270 -0.55 26.03 9.15
C GLY A 270 -0.85 26.58 7.77
N VAL A 271 -0.15 27.64 7.42
CA VAL A 271 -0.22 28.23 6.09
C VAL A 271 1.00 27.78 5.29
N TYR A 272 0.75 27.40 4.05
CA TYR A 272 1.75 26.92 3.11
C TYR A 272 1.78 27.81 1.87
N ARG A 273 2.95 27.95 1.28
CA ARG A 273 3.11 28.47 -0.07
C ARG A 273 2.88 27.34 -1.06
N ALA A 274 1.92 27.51 -1.97
CA ALA A 274 1.72 26.61 -3.10
C ALA A 274 2.55 27.07 -4.31
N SER A 275 3.22 26.12 -4.93
CA SER A 275 3.76 26.24 -6.29
C SER A 275 3.38 25.01 -7.07
N GLY A 276 2.78 25.18 -8.24
CA GLY A 276 2.34 24.04 -9.03
C GLY A 276 2.36 24.28 -10.53
N THR A 277 2.14 23.20 -11.26
CA THR A 277 2.06 23.16 -12.71
C THR A 277 0.69 22.59 -13.08
N ASN A 278 -0.07 23.33 -13.88
CA ASN A 278 -1.35 22.87 -14.42
C ASN A 278 -1.12 21.76 -15.45
N PRO A 279 -2.14 20.92 -15.73
CA PRO A 279 -2.12 19.94 -16.82
C PRO A 279 -1.75 20.51 -18.20
N SER A 280 -2.07 21.79 -18.44
CA SER A 280 -1.69 22.53 -19.65
C SER A 280 -0.20 22.89 -19.73
N GLY A 281 0.57 22.66 -18.66
CA GLY A 281 1.96 23.07 -18.49
C GLY A 281 2.15 24.49 -17.95
N SER A 282 1.08 25.27 -17.75
CA SER A 282 1.21 26.61 -17.16
C SER A 282 1.48 26.53 -15.66
N GLN A 283 2.44 27.32 -15.17
CA GLN A 283 2.76 27.38 -13.74
C GLN A 283 1.78 28.28 -13.00
N TYR A 284 1.59 27.99 -11.71
CA TYR A 284 0.84 28.82 -10.79
C TYR A 284 1.51 28.86 -9.42
N THR A 285 1.13 29.88 -8.64
CA THR A 285 1.54 30.05 -7.25
C THR A 285 0.33 30.47 -6.43
N GLY A 286 0.38 30.22 -5.13
CA GLY A 286 -0.68 30.62 -4.21
C GLY A 286 -0.33 30.33 -2.77
N MET A 287 -1.36 30.38 -1.92
CA MET A 287 -1.27 30.00 -0.51
C MET A 287 -2.29 28.93 -0.19
N VAL A 288 -1.99 28.07 0.77
CA VAL A 288 -2.91 27.03 1.26
C VAL A 288 -2.94 27.07 2.77
N ALA A 289 -4.12 27.17 3.35
CA ALA A 289 -4.31 26.93 4.77
C ALA A 289 -4.69 25.47 4.97
N LEU A 290 -3.94 24.75 5.82
CA LEU A 290 -4.26 23.41 6.29
C LEU A 290 -4.71 23.52 7.75
N ALA A 291 -5.98 23.19 8.02
CA ALA A 291 -6.56 23.20 9.36
C ALA A 291 -7.08 21.81 9.72
N GLU A 292 -6.96 21.43 10.98
CA GLU A 292 -7.56 20.21 11.51
C GLU A 292 -9.07 20.43 11.69
N ASP A 293 -9.88 19.46 11.25
CA ASP A 293 -11.33 19.42 11.42
C ASP A 293 -11.75 18.02 11.88
N ASN A 294 -11.79 17.82 13.19
CA ASN A 294 -11.99 16.51 13.85
C ASN A 294 -10.88 15.50 13.51
N GLU A 295 -11.21 14.39 12.82
CA GLU A 295 -10.24 13.37 12.36
C GLU A 295 -9.72 13.65 10.93
N ASP A 296 -10.24 14.70 10.28
CA ASP A 296 -9.90 15.11 8.92
C ASP A 296 -9.21 16.49 8.90
N PHE A 297 -8.82 16.93 7.71
CA PHE A 297 -8.18 18.21 7.46
C PHE A 297 -8.97 19.01 6.44
N LYS A 298 -9.22 20.28 6.74
CA LYS A 298 -9.74 21.24 5.80
C LYS A 298 -8.58 21.99 5.13
N LEU A 299 -8.62 22.07 3.81
CA LEU A 299 -7.71 22.83 2.99
C LEU A 299 -8.45 23.98 2.30
N THR A 300 -7.85 25.16 2.32
CA THR A 300 -8.33 26.32 1.56
C THR A 300 -7.17 26.87 0.74
N TRP A 301 -7.30 26.87 -0.60
CA TRP A 301 -6.31 27.39 -1.53
C TRP A 301 -6.71 28.77 -2.03
N TRP A 302 -5.74 29.68 -2.11
CA TRP A 302 -5.84 30.95 -2.81
C TRP A 302 -4.80 30.98 -3.93
N ILE A 303 -5.21 30.65 -5.15
CA ILE A 303 -4.31 30.52 -6.31
C ILE A 303 -4.45 31.75 -7.22
N GLY A 304 -3.32 32.34 -7.63
CA GLY A 304 -3.31 33.51 -8.50
C GLY A 304 -2.16 34.47 -8.21
N LYS A 305 -2.11 35.57 -8.97
CA LYS A 305 -1.09 36.63 -8.82
C LYS A 305 -1.36 37.52 -7.60
N ASP A 306 -2.63 37.65 -7.22
CA ASP A 306 -3.09 38.31 -6.01
C ASP A 306 -3.80 37.28 -5.12
N VAL A 307 -3.47 37.24 -3.82
CA VAL A 307 -4.13 36.35 -2.84
C VAL A 307 -5.62 36.70 -2.80
N GLY A 308 -6.49 35.81 -3.31
CA GLY A 308 -7.94 36.02 -3.42
C GLY A 308 -8.52 36.06 -4.84
N ASP A 309 -7.71 35.88 -5.89
CA ASP A 309 -8.20 35.83 -7.28
C ASP A 309 -9.06 34.56 -7.57
N SER A 310 -8.71 33.42 -6.97
CA SER A 310 -9.48 32.18 -7.04
C SER A 310 -9.30 31.41 -5.74
N GLU A 311 -10.43 31.09 -5.10
CA GLU A 311 -10.49 30.36 -3.84
C GLU A 311 -11.08 28.97 -4.07
N TYR A 312 -10.40 27.96 -3.55
CA TYR A 312 -10.84 26.56 -3.58
C TYR A 312 -10.83 26.00 -2.17
N GLU A 313 -11.73 25.06 -1.89
CA GLU A 313 -11.79 24.36 -0.62
C GLU A 313 -11.76 22.85 -0.84
N GLY A 314 -11.28 22.13 0.15
CA GLY A 314 -11.21 20.69 0.12
C GLY A 314 -11.07 20.09 1.50
N GLU A 315 -11.41 18.81 1.59
CA GLU A 315 -11.35 18.01 2.80
C GLU A 315 -10.46 16.81 2.51
N GLY A 316 -9.53 16.52 3.41
CA GLY A 316 -8.60 15.43 3.22
C GLY A 316 -8.25 14.72 4.51
N SER A 317 -7.81 13.48 4.36
CA SER A 317 -7.40 12.63 5.48
C SER A 317 -5.99 12.14 5.22
N PHE A 318 -5.20 12.00 6.30
CA PHE A 318 -3.89 11.36 6.22
C PHE A 318 -3.99 9.84 6.28
N ALA A 319 -3.12 9.19 5.53
CA ALA A 319 -2.76 7.79 5.66
C ALA A 319 -1.22 7.70 5.68
N GLY A 320 -0.63 7.58 6.86
CA GLY A 320 0.82 7.75 7.03
C GLY A 320 1.25 9.18 6.70
N ASN A 321 2.19 9.34 5.77
CA ASN A 321 2.61 10.65 5.26
C ASN A 321 1.82 11.09 4.01
N LEU A 322 0.83 10.32 3.55
CA LEU A 322 0.02 10.69 2.38
C LEU A 322 -1.24 11.44 2.81
N LEU A 323 -1.46 12.64 2.28
CA LEU A 323 -2.70 13.41 2.44
C LEU A 323 -3.51 13.33 1.14
N THR A 324 -4.68 12.70 1.20
CA THR A 324 -5.61 12.65 0.07
C THR A 324 -6.71 13.65 0.28
N VAL A 325 -6.91 14.57 -0.68
CA VAL A 325 -7.81 15.71 -0.54
C VAL A 325 -8.86 15.73 -1.65
N ASN A 326 -10.13 15.70 -1.26
CA ASN A 326 -11.25 15.97 -2.15
C ASN A 326 -11.53 17.47 -2.17
N TRP A 327 -11.50 18.08 -3.34
CA TRP A 327 -11.66 19.53 -3.53
C TRP A 327 -12.78 19.88 -4.52
N GLY A 328 -13.75 18.96 -4.69
CA GLY A 328 -14.89 19.15 -5.59
C GLY A 328 -14.64 18.78 -7.06
N SER A 329 -13.45 18.25 -7.38
CA SER A 329 -13.13 17.66 -8.69
C SER A 329 -13.48 16.16 -8.72
N THR A 330 -13.50 15.58 -9.93
CA THR A 330 -13.65 14.13 -10.13
C THR A 330 -12.43 13.33 -9.67
N THR A 331 -11.27 13.98 -9.51
CA THR A 331 -10.05 13.37 -8.98
C THR A 331 -9.56 14.12 -7.73
N PRO A 332 -9.14 13.38 -6.69
CA PRO A 332 -8.55 13.99 -5.51
C PRO A 332 -7.14 14.50 -5.80
N ILE A 333 -6.66 15.39 -4.93
CA ILE A 333 -5.24 15.72 -4.83
C ILE A 333 -4.58 14.73 -3.88
N VAL A 334 -3.40 14.22 -4.20
CA VAL A 334 -2.66 13.30 -3.32
C VAL A 334 -1.29 13.88 -3.04
N TYR A 335 -1.08 14.35 -1.80
CA TYR A 335 0.19 14.85 -1.32
C TYR A 335 0.99 13.78 -0.57
N ALA A 336 2.31 13.83 -0.69
CA ALA A 336 3.24 13.17 0.21
C ALA A 336 3.93 14.20 1.11
N LEU A 337 3.84 14.00 2.43
CA LEU A 337 4.48 14.79 3.47
C LEU A 337 5.94 14.36 3.63
N ALA A 338 6.85 15.33 3.57
CA ALA A 338 8.27 15.18 3.82
C ALA A 338 8.63 15.59 5.25
N ASP A 339 9.83 15.20 5.70
CA ASP A 339 10.33 15.46 7.06
C ASP A 339 10.48 16.96 7.38
N ASP A 340 10.67 17.79 6.34
CA ASP A 340 10.74 19.25 6.45
C ASP A 340 9.35 19.92 6.56
N GLY A 341 8.28 19.12 6.58
CA GLY A 341 6.89 19.57 6.63
C GLY A 341 6.31 19.92 5.27
N SER A 342 7.06 19.84 4.17
CA SER A 342 6.52 20.11 2.83
C SER A 342 5.62 18.99 2.33
N LEU A 343 4.63 19.35 1.50
CA LEU A 343 3.69 18.41 0.88
C LEU A 343 3.86 18.45 -0.63
N THR A 344 4.20 17.32 -1.25
CA THR A 344 4.34 17.20 -2.71
C THR A 344 3.18 16.43 -3.31
N GLY A 345 2.34 17.15 -4.05
CA GLY A 345 1.03 16.75 -4.52
C GLY A 345 0.96 16.47 -6.02
N LEU A 346 0.13 15.50 -6.37
CA LEU A 346 -0.37 15.29 -7.74
C LEU A 346 -1.86 15.57 -7.77
N TRP A 347 -2.33 16.31 -8.78
CA TRP A 347 -3.74 16.65 -8.97
C TRP A 347 -4.15 16.44 -10.44
N ASP A 348 -5.47 16.53 -10.72
CA ASP A 348 -6.05 16.24 -12.04
C ASP A 348 -5.61 14.87 -12.59
N GLY A 349 -5.75 13.81 -11.77
CA GLY A 349 -5.33 12.47 -12.18
C GLY A 349 -3.81 12.30 -12.39
N GLY A 350 -2.99 13.19 -11.82
CA GLY A 350 -1.54 13.17 -11.95
C GLY A 350 -1.00 13.87 -13.19
N HIS A 351 -1.82 14.68 -13.85
CA HIS A 351 -1.40 15.60 -14.91
C HIS A 351 -0.99 16.98 -14.37
N GLY A 352 -1.46 17.33 -13.17
CA GLY A 352 -1.00 18.49 -12.41
C GLY A 352 -0.06 18.09 -11.29
N GLU A 353 0.88 18.98 -10.97
CA GLU A 353 1.80 18.84 -9.84
C GLU A 353 1.69 20.06 -8.93
N GLU A 354 1.85 19.85 -7.64
CA GLU A 354 1.86 20.92 -6.65
C GLU A 354 2.89 20.62 -5.55
N THR A 355 3.51 21.66 -5.01
CA THR A 355 4.31 21.59 -3.80
C THR A 355 3.82 22.65 -2.83
N LEU A 356 3.51 22.23 -1.61
CA LEU A 356 3.17 23.12 -0.50
C LEU A 356 4.38 23.19 0.43
N THR A 357 4.94 24.38 0.60
CA THR A 357 6.07 24.63 1.50
C THR A 357 5.56 25.39 2.73
N PRO A 358 5.82 24.92 3.97
CA PRO A 358 5.38 25.63 5.17
C PRO A 358 5.89 27.08 5.21
N GLU A 359 5.02 28.02 5.54
CA GLU A 359 5.45 29.37 5.94
C GLU A 359 5.82 29.35 7.43
N GLN A 360 7.02 29.83 7.76
CA GLN A 360 7.52 29.89 9.15
C GLN A 360 6.91 31.05 9.94
#